data_AF-A0A418KSY7-F1
#
_entry.id   AF-A0A418KSY7-F1
#
_cell.length_a   1.000
_cell.length_b   1.000
_cell.length_c   1.000
_cell.angle_alpha   90.00
_cell.angle_beta   90.00
_cell.angle_gamma   90.00
#
_symmetry.space_group_name_H-M   'P 1'
#
loop_
_entity.id
_entity.type
_entity.pdbx_description
1 polymer ?
#
loop_
_entity_poly.entity_id
_entity_poly.type
_entity_poly.pdbx_seq_one_letter_code
_entity_poly.pdbx_strand_id
1 'polypeptide(L)'
;MITWSWFVEDTTGHMTVHAEPGEMPVIRVHLKNDGQEQVFDFSMTVSDAFRAAEQITAMARAGRRAEWTPDVIQHVNDTYLHGWYDDDVVKELDKLADFLDAPTLLQPDGTLTPVADAVLKARWER
;
A
#
# COMPACT_ATOMS: atom_id res chain seq x y z
N MET A 1 8.28 -27.09 -10.15
CA MET A 1 7.22 -26.16 -10.57
C MET A 1 7.81 -24.78 -10.69
N ILE A 2 7.52 -24.07 -11.78
CA ILE A 2 7.96 -22.69 -12.02
C ILE A 2 6.71 -21.84 -12.21
N THR A 3 6.61 -20.74 -11.47
CA THR A 3 5.53 -19.75 -11.59
C THR A 3 6.15 -18.38 -11.73
N TRP A 4 5.54 -17.48 -12.50
CA TRP A 4 6.04 -16.12 -12.70
C TRP A 4 4.91 -15.09 -12.59
N SER A 5 5.29 -13.85 -12.27
CA SER A 5 4.39 -12.69 -12.20
C SER A 5 5.16 -11.41 -12.58
N TRP A 6 4.44 -10.39 -13.03
CA TRP A 6 4.99 -9.05 -13.21
C TRP A 6 5.35 -8.41 -11.87
N PHE A 7 6.37 -7.54 -11.87
CA PHE A 7 6.71 -6.68 -10.74
C PHE A 7 6.04 -5.33 -10.95
N VAL A 8 4.93 -5.07 -10.25
CA VAL A 8 4.05 -3.91 -10.42
C VAL A 8 3.33 -3.89 -11.78
N GLU A 9 4.09 -3.84 -12.88
CA GLU A 9 3.62 -3.85 -14.28
C GLU A 9 4.65 -4.53 -15.20
N ASP A 10 4.28 -4.79 -16.46
CA ASP A 10 5.10 -5.58 -17.40
C ASP A 10 6.37 -4.85 -17.88
N THR A 11 6.36 -3.52 -17.88
CA THR A 11 7.50 -2.66 -18.23
C THR A 11 8.56 -2.57 -17.14
N THR A 12 8.18 -2.71 -15.88
CA THR A 12 9.11 -2.53 -14.73
C THR A 12 9.97 -3.77 -14.49
N GLY A 13 9.43 -4.97 -14.71
CA GLY A 13 10.16 -6.21 -14.51
C GLY A 13 9.27 -7.40 -14.19
N HIS A 14 9.90 -8.52 -13.83
CA HIS A 14 9.19 -9.75 -13.48
C HIS A 14 9.87 -10.49 -12.32
N MET A 15 9.08 -11.32 -11.64
CA MET A 15 9.52 -12.24 -10.61
C MET A 15 9.19 -13.66 -11.04
N THR A 16 10.15 -14.58 -10.84
CA THR A 16 9.98 -16.01 -11.11
C THR A 16 10.29 -16.82 -9.86
N VAL A 17 9.40 -17.71 -9.46
CA VAL A 17 9.67 -18.70 -8.40
C VAL A 17 10.03 -20.05 -9.01
N HIS A 18 11.11 -20.64 -8.50
CA HIS A 18 11.53 -22.00 -8.81
C HIS A 18 11.33 -22.85 -7.56
N ALA A 19 10.50 -23.89 -7.65
CA ALA A 19 10.24 -24.83 -6.56
C ALA A 19 10.45 -26.27 -7.04
N GLU A 20 11.43 -26.98 -6.47
CA GLU A 20 11.74 -28.37 -6.81
C GLU A 20 11.57 -29.28 -5.59
N PRO A 21 11.05 -30.52 -5.74
CA PRO A 21 10.93 -31.44 -4.62
C PRO A 21 12.29 -31.70 -3.96
N GLY A 22 12.37 -31.50 -2.65
CA GLY A 22 13.61 -31.69 -1.88
C GLY A 22 14.53 -30.45 -1.83
N GLU A 23 14.16 -29.36 -2.49
CA GLU A 23 14.89 -28.08 -2.45
C GLU A 23 14.04 -26.95 -1.87
N MET A 24 14.70 -25.97 -1.25
CA MET A 24 14.02 -24.75 -0.79
C MET A 24 13.66 -23.87 -2.00
N PRO A 25 12.41 -23.40 -2.14
CA PRO A 25 12.04 -22.54 -3.26
C PRO A 25 12.84 -21.24 -3.27
N VAL A 26 13.27 -20.83 -4.46
CA VAL A 26 14.01 -19.59 -4.68
C VAL A 26 13.20 -18.68 -5.59
N ILE A 27 13.09 -17.41 -5.21
CA ILE A 27 12.46 -16.37 -6.01
C ILE A 27 13.58 -15.57 -6.67
N ARG A 28 13.54 -15.49 -8.00
CA ARG A 28 14.42 -14.65 -8.81
C ARG A 28 13.65 -13.42 -9.23
N VAL A 29 14.24 -12.26 -9.00
CA VAL A 29 13.67 -10.95 -9.36
C VAL A 29 14.54 -10.35 -10.45
N HIS A 30 13.88 -9.90 -11.52
CA HIS A 30 14.49 -9.19 -12.63
C HIS A 30 13.79 -7.84 -12.78
N LEU A 31 14.50 -6.75 -12.47
CA LEU A 31 14.00 -5.38 -12.66
C LEU A 31 14.73 -4.72 -13.81
N LYS A 32 13.95 -4.10 -14.70
CA LYS A 32 14.46 -3.31 -15.82
C LYS A 32 13.66 -2.02 -15.87
N ASN A 33 14.26 -0.92 -15.44
CA ASN A 33 13.62 0.37 -15.50
C ASN A 33 13.60 0.89 -16.95
N ASP A 34 12.46 1.43 -17.39
CA ASP A 34 12.33 1.96 -18.74
C ASP A 34 13.33 3.09 -18.99
N GLY A 35 14.11 2.96 -20.07
CA GLY A 35 15.13 3.93 -20.45
C GLY A 35 16.47 3.82 -19.72
N GLN A 36 16.67 2.84 -18.84
CA GLN A 36 17.97 2.57 -18.21
C GLN A 36 18.61 1.26 -18.72
N GLU A 37 19.93 1.26 -18.90
CA GLU A 37 20.70 0.03 -19.18
C GLU A 37 20.87 -0.84 -17.91
N GLN A 38 20.62 -0.28 -16.73
CA GLN A 38 20.84 -0.95 -15.46
C GLN A 38 19.73 -1.97 -15.19
N VAL A 39 20.15 -3.23 -15.12
CA VAL A 39 19.32 -4.37 -14.75
C VAL A 39 19.70 -4.80 -13.34
N PHE A 40 18.69 -4.97 -12.48
CA PHE A 40 18.89 -5.54 -11.14
C PHE A 40 18.37 -6.97 -11.13
N ASP A 41 19.31 -7.92 -11.02
CA ASP A 41 19.03 -9.33 -10.86
C ASP A 41 19.45 -9.79 -9.46
N PHE A 42 18.50 -10.32 -8.71
CA PHE A 42 18.79 -10.89 -7.40
C PHE A 42 17.86 -12.06 -7.10
N SER A 43 18.33 -12.93 -6.20
CA SER A 43 17.58 -14.07 -5.71
C SER A 43 17.31 -13.91 -4.23
N MET A 44 16.14 -14.35 -3.79
CA MET A 44 15.73 -14.33 -2.40
C MET A 44 15.04 -15.64 -2.04
N THR A 45 15.11 -16.01 -0.76
CA THR A 45 14.29 -17.11 -0.25
C THR A 45 12.83 -16.66 -0.12
N VAL A 46 11.91 -17.61 0.03
CA VAL A 46 10.50 -17.30 0.33
C VAL A 46 10.37 -16.45 1.61
N SER A 47 11.17 -16.75 2.64
CA SER A 47 11.16 -15.99 3.90
C SER A 47 11.63 -14.54 3.71
N ASP A 48 12.63 -14.33 2.85
CA ASP A 48 13.11 -12.98 2.55
C ASP A 48 12.07 -12.19 1.74
N ALA A 49 11.35 -12.85 0.84
CA ALA A 49 10.26 -12.23 0.09
C ALA A 49 9.12 -11.75 1.00
N PHE A 50 8.72 -12.56 1.98
CA PHE A 50 7.71 -12.13 2.96
C PHE A 50 8.19 -10.92 3.77
N ARG A 51 9.44 -10.92 4.25
CA ARG A 51 10.01 -9.76 4.97
C ARG A 51 10.07 -8.52 4.10
N ALA A 52 10.48 -8.65 2.83
CA ALA A 52 10.52 -7.54 1.90
C ALA A 52 9.12 -6.97 1.63
N ALA A 53 8.11 -7.83 1.45
CA ALA A 53 6.72 -7.42 1.28
C ALA A 53 6.19 -6.66 2.51
N GLU A 54 6.50 -7.13 3.72
CA GLU A 54 6.14 -6.44 4.97
C GLU A 54 6.80 -5.05 5.07
N GLN A 55 8.09 -4.95 4.75
CA GLN A 55 8.81 -3.69 4.77
C GLN A 55 8.27 -2.68 3.74
N ILE A 56 7.99 -3.14 2.52
CA ILE A 56 7.37 -2.32 1.47
C ILE A 56 5.98 -1.84 1.92
N THR A 57 5.17 -2.74 2.49
CA THR A 57 3.83 -2.39 3.01
C THR A 57 3.93 -1.35 4.13
N ALA A 58 4.90 -1.50 5.04
CA ALA A 58 5.13 -0.54 6.11
C ALA A 58 5.53 0.86 5.57
N MET A 59 6.42 0.90 4.58
CA MET A 59 6.81 2.16 3.91
C MET A 59 5.63 2.81 3.18
N ALA A 60 4.82 2.03 2.46
CA ALA A 60 3.63 2.53 1.77
C ALA A 60 2.60 3.10 2.75
N ARG A 61 2.37 2.41 3.88
CA ARG A 61 1.54 2.93 4.98
C ARG A 61 2.10 4.23 5.52
N ALA A 62 3.40 4.30 5.82
CA ALA A 62 4.04 5.52 6.30
C ALA A 62 3.91 6.70 5.32
N GLY A 63 4.07 6.45 4.02
CA GLY A 63 3.84 7.45 2.97
C GLY A 63 2.41 7.98 2.98
N ARG A 64 1.42 7.09 3.08
CA ARG A 64 0.00 7.47 3.20
C ARG A 64 -0.29 8.26 4.48
N ARG A 65 0.30 7.89 5.62
CA ARG A 65 0.13 8.62 6.88
C ARG A 65 0.66 10.05 6.82
N ALA A 66 1.65 10.32 5.96
CA ALA A 66 2.16 11.66 5.77
C ALA A 66 1.11 12.62 5.18
N GLU A 67 0.04 12.09 4.56
CA GLU A 67 -1.09 12.87 4.06
C GLU A 67 -2.07 13.29 5.17
N TRP A 68 -2.03 12.66 6.35
CA TRP A 68 -2.92 12.99 7.48
C TRP A 68 -2.39 14.17 8.26
N THR A 69 -2.41 15.33 7.61
CA THR A 69 -2.07 16.59 8.24
C THR A 69 -3.06 16.94 9.35
N PRO A 70 -2.70 17.82 10.29
CA PRO A 70 -3.64 18.31 11.30
C PRO A 70 -4.93 18.86 10.71
N ASP A 71 -4.87 19.53 9.55
CA ASP A 71 -6.05 20.08 8.88
C ASP A 71 -6.98 18.97 8.35
N VAL A 72 -6.42 17.89 7.79
CA VAL A 72 -7.20 16.72 7.34
C VAL A 72 -7.84 16.02 8.53
N ILE A 73 -7.08 15.80 9.60
CA ILE A 73 -7.57 15.17 10.83
C ILE A 73 -8.72 16.00 11.42
N GLN A 74 -8.51 17.31 11.56
CA GLN A 74 -9.52 18.23 12.07
C GLN A 74 -10.78 18.22 11.20
N HIS A 75 -10.63 18.32 9.88
CA HIS A 75 -11.75 18.28 8.95
C HIS A 75 -12.57 17.00 9.07
N VAL A 76 -11.91 15.84 9.11
CA VAL A 76 -12.58 14.54 9.25
C VAL A 76 -13.27 14.43 10.61
N ASN A 77 -12.62 14.90 11.66
CA ASN A 77 -13.19 14.89 13.01
C ASN A 77 -14.45 15.76 13.08
N ASP A 78 -14.38 17.00 12.61
CA ASP A 78 -15.51 17.94 12.66
C ASP A 78 -16.70 17.47 11.81
N THR A 79 -16.40 16.87 10.64
CA THR A 79 -17.42 16.49 9.66
C THR A 79 -18.08 15.15 9.97
N TYR A 80 -17.34 14.14 10.45
CA TYR A 80 -17.84 12.77 10.56
C TYR A 80 -17.77 12.16 11.95
N LEU A 81 -16.75 12.47 12.75
CA LEU A 81 -16.46 11.73 14.00
C LEU A 81 -16.87 12.50 15.27
N HIS A 82 -17.09 13.81 15.15
CA HIS A 82 -17.69 14.69 16.14
C HIS A 82 -17.02 14.64 17.53
N GLY A 83 -15.71 14.94 17.57
CA GLY A 83 -14.96 15.14 18.82
C GLY A 83 -14.14 13.94 19.27
N TRP A 84 -13.73 13.08 18.34
CA TRP A 84 -12.76 12.04 18.61
C TRP A 84 -11.37 12.63 18.87
N TYR A 85 -10.52 11.87 19.56
CA TYR A 85 -9.11 12.20 19.68
C TYR A 85 -8.40 12.00 18.33
N ASP A 86 -7.43 12.85 18.00
CA ASP A 86 -6.68 12.80 16.74
C ASP A 86 -6.11 11.40 16.45
N ASP A 87 -5.58 10.71 17.46
CA ASP A 87 -5.06 9.34 17.32
C ASP A 87 -6.14 8.34 16.87
N ASP A 88 -7.39 8.54 17.27
CA ASP A 88 -8.50 7.67 16.89
C ASP A 88 -9.04 8.04 15.50
N VAL A 89 -9.00 9.32 15.13
CA VAL A 89 -9.27 9.78 13.75
C VAL A 89 -8.26 9.17 12.79
N VAL A 90 -6.96 9.22 13.14
CA VAL A 90 -5.87 8.62 12.36
C VAL A 90 -6.08 7.12 12.17
N LYS A 91 -6.41 6.39 13.25
CA LYS A 91 -6.72 4.95 13.14
C LYS A 91 -7.92 4.68 12.25
N GLU A 92 -8.93 5.53 12.25
CA GLU A 92 -10.09 5.35 11.37
C GLU A 92 -9.72 5.64 9.92
N LEU A 93 -8.86 6.62 9.65
CA LEU A 93 -8.30 6.88 8.32
C LEU A 93 -7.44 5.70 7.82
N ASP A 94 -6.58 5.10 8.68
CA ASP A 94 -5.86 3.86 8.37
C ASP A 94 -6.85 2.75 7.94
N LYS A 95 -7.88 2.49 8.75
CA LYS A 95 -8.87 1.44 8.48
C LYS A 95 -9.67 1.71 7.21
N LEU A 96 -10.02 2.97 6.95
CA LEU A 96 -10.74 3.35 5.74
C LEU A 96 -9.88 3.13 4.50
N ALA A 97 -8.61 3.53 4.54
CA ALA A 97 -7.69 3.35 3.43
C ALA A 97 -7.40 1.87 3.14
N ASP A 98 -7.25 1.05 4.18
CA ASP A 98 -7.12 -0.40 4.05
C ASP A 98 -8.44 -1.05 3.56
N PHE A 99 -9.62 -0.57 3.99
CA PHE A 99 -10.91 -1.06 3.51
C PHE A 99 -11.15 -0.78 2.02
N LEU A 100 -10.70 0.39 1.55
CA LEU A 100 -10.86 0.81 0.16
C LEU A 100 -9.74 0.30 -0.77
N ASP A 101 -8.71 -0.35 -0.22
CA ASP A 101 -7.45 -0.64 -0.93
C ASP A 101 -6.91 0.59 -1.68
N ALA A 102 -7.03 1.76 -1.03
CA ALA A 102 -6.76 3.04 -1.66
C ALA A 102 -5.35 3.55 -1.33
N PRO A 103 -4.55 3.96 -2.34
CA PRO A 103 -3.22 4.52 -2.10
C PRO A 103 -3.28 5.86 -1.37
N THR A 104 -4.35 6.63 -1.61
CA THR A 104 -4.67 7.89 -0.92
C THR A 104 -6.18 7.97 -0.69
N LEU A 105 -6.58 8.65 0.39
CA LEU A 105 -7.97 9.02 0.63
C LEU A 105 -8.30 10.43 0.15
N LEU A 106 -7.31 11.17 -0.35
CA LEU A 106 -7.40 12.59 -0.64
C LEU A 106 -7.36 12.86 -2.14
N GLN A 107 -8.00 13.96 -2.51
CA GLN A 107 -7.86 14.61 -3.80
C GLN A 107 -6.66 15.58 -3.76
N PRO A 108 -6.17 16.05 -4.93
CA PRO A 108 -5.05 17.01 -4.96
C PRO A 108 -5.30 18.32 -4.22
N ASP A 109 -6.56 18.68 -3.98
CA ASP A 109 -6.97 19.85 -3.22
C ASP A 109 -7.03 19.61 -1.69
N GLY A 110 -6.69 18.40 -1.23
CA GLY A 110 -6.70 18.01 0.18
C GLY A 110 -8.05 17.55 0.71
N THR A 111 -9.11 17.55 -0.11
CA THR A 111 -10.43 17.01 0.29
C THR A 111 -10.46 15.49 0.18
N LEU A 112 -11.39 14.83 0.88
CA LEU A 112 -11.59 13.39 0.72
C LEU A 112 -12.03 13.05 -0.71
N THR A 113 -11.60 11.89 -1.21
CA THR A 113 -12.17 11.33 -2.44
C THR A 113 -13.67 11.06 -2.26
N PRO A 114 -14.47 11.11 -3.35
CA PRO A 114 -15.91 10.86 -3.25
C PRO A 114 -16.28 9.50 -2.62
N VAL A 115 -15.44 8.48 -2.84
CA VAL A 115 -15.64 7.15 -2.25
C VAL A 115 -15.36 7.16 -0.75
N ALA A 116 -14.27 7.81 -0.31
CA ALA A 116 -13.95 7.93 1.11
C ALA A 116 -15.00 8.73 1.88
N ASP A 117 -15.44 9.85 1.32
CA ASP A 117 -16.54 10.68 1.83
C ASP A 117 -17.84 9.86 1.99
N ALA A 118 -18.25 9.15 0.93
CA ALA A 118 -19.48 8.36 0.97
C ALA A 118 -19.44 7.24 2.03
N VAL A 119 -18.29 6.58 2.21
CA VAL A 119 -18.15 5.52 3.22
C VAL A 119 -18.17 6.09 4.63
N LEU A 120 -17.52 7.23 4.88
CA LEU A 120 -17.55 7.87 6.21
C LEU A 120 -18.95 8.33 6.57
N LYS A 121 -19.68 8.96 5.64
CA LYS A 121 -21.09 9.32 5.83
C LYS A 121 -21.94 8.11 6.17
N ALA A 122 -21.83 7.04 5.38
CA ALA A 122 -22.61 5.82 5.62
C ALA A 122 -22.30 5.13 6.96
N ARG A 123 -21.08 5.26 7.49
CA ARG A 123 -20.68 4.69 8.78
C ARG A 123 -21.22 5.48 9.98
N TRP A 124 -21.33 6.80 9.85
CA TRP A 124 -21.52 7.70 11.00
C TRP A 124 -22.78 8.56 10.96
N GLU A 125 -23.56 8.58 9.88
CA GLU A 125 -24.90 9.22 9.82
C GLU A 125 -26.04 8.35 10.43
N ARG A 126 -25.75 7.52 11.45
CA ARG A 126 -26.76 6.69 12.14
C ARG A 126 -27.24 7.28 13.46
#